data_AF-N0BKB1-F1
#
_entry.id   AF-N0BKB1-F1
#
_cell.length_a   1.000
_cell.length_b   1.000
_cell.length_c   1.000
_cell.angle_alpha   90.00
_cell.angle_beta   90.00
_cell.angle_gamma   90.00
#
_symmetry.space_group_name_H-M   'P 1'
#
loop_
_entity.id
_entity.type
_entity.pdbx_description
1 polymer ?
#
loop_
_entity_poly.entity_id
_entity_poly.type
_entity_poly.pdbx_seq_one_letter_code
_entity_poly.pdbx_strand_id
1 'polypeptide(L)'
;MREEVLKLVNHEPWIECEENRAHLKWGHYPETEGMLDPLSIKRAFVIDSDGEKPVVVGRDNESSQKGGLFLEFEAEKPYMVGVELDRGIYSITDDNKWIFGDRRLASGYNIRETRWLGIYQSLHF
;
A
#
# COMPACT_ATOMS: atom_id res chain seq x y z
N MET A 1 -33.41 -7.11 15.22
CA MET A 1 -31.95 -7.27 15.12
C MET A 1 -31.59 -7.10 13.65
N ARG A 2 -30.89 -6.02 13.29
CA ARG A 2 -30.38 -5.88 11.93
C ARG A 2 -29.18 -6.81 11.84
N GLU A 3 -29.19 -7.71 10.87
CA GLU A 3 -27.98 -8.41 10.44
C GLU A 3 -27.00 -7.32 9.97
N GLU A 4 -26.11 -6.90 10.87
CA GLU A 4 -24.90 -6.18 10.49
C GLU A 4 -24.07 -7.17 9.69
N VAL A 5 -24.34 -7.20 8.38
CA VAL A 5 -23.44 -7.82 7.43
C VAL A 5 -22.11 -7.14 7.65
N LEU A 6 -21.18 -7.84 8.31
CA LEU A 6 -19.75 -7.59 8.25
C LEU A 6 -19.40 -7.58 6.76
N LYS A 7 -19.50 -6.41 6.13
CA LYS A 7 -18.95 -6.20 4.81
C LYS A 7 -17.48 -6.51 4.96
N LEU A 8 -17.04 -7.60 4.33
CA LEU A 8 -15.63 -7.94 4.21
C LEU A 8 -14.97 -6.73 3.55
N VAL A 9 -14.29 -5.91 4.37
CA VAL A 9 -13.61 -4.71 3.88
C VAL A 9 -12.31 -5.18 3.25
N ASN A 10 -12.09 -4.78 1.99
CA ASN A 10 -10.80 -5.01 1.36
C ASN A 10 -9.76 -4.13 2.05
N HIS A 11 -8.82 -4.75 2.77
CA HIS A 11 -7.69 -4.09 3.43
C HIS A 11 -6.42 -4.10 2.55
N GLU A 12 -6.53 -4.45 1.28
CA GLU A 12 -5.37 -4.45 0.38
C GLU A 12 -5.09 -3.02 -0.11
N PRO A 13 -3.82 -2.59 -0.12
CA PRO A 13 -3.47 -1.34 -0.79
C PRO A 13 -3.56 -1.51 -2.31
N TRP A 14 -3.85 -0.43 -3.01
CA TRP A 14 -3.84 -0.40 -4.48
C TRP A 14 -3.31 0.95 -5.00
N ILE A 15 -2.92 0.97 -6.27
CA ILE A 15 -2.40 2.17 -6.93
C ILE A 15 -3.39 2.61 -8.01
N GLU A 16 -3.91 3.82 -7.90
CA GLU A 16 -4.68 4.47 -8.96
C GLU A 16 -3.78 5.42 -9.75
N CYS A 17 -3.70 5.23 -11.06
CA CYS A 17 -2.78 5.99 -11.91
C CYS A 17 -3.50 7.04 -12.75
N GLU A 18 -2.87 8.21 -12.83
CA GLU A 18 -3.12 9.30 -13.78
C GLU A 18 -1.82 9.49 -14.60
N GLU A 19 -1.80 10.37 -15.61
CA GLU A 19 -0.70 10.44 -16.60
C GLU A 19 0.70 10.50 -15.98
N ASN A 20 0.94 11.44 -15.05
CA ASN A 20 2.25 11.67 -14.40
C ASN A 20 2.20 11.60 -12.87
N ARG A 21 1.06 11.15 -12.34
CA ARG A 21 0.79 11.11 -10.90
C ARG A 21 -0.04 9.89 -10.58
N ALA A 22 0.30 9.17 -9.52
CA ALA A 22 -0.51 8.08 -9.02
C ALA A 22 -0.86 8.28 -7.55
N HIS A 23 -1.87 7.55 -7.08
CA HIS A 23 -2.36 7.60 -5.72
C HIS A 23 -2.30 6.20 -5.12
N LEU A 24 -1.47 6.04 -4.09
CA LEU A 24 -1.41 4.82 -3.29
C LEU A 24 -2.49 4.89 -2.20
N LYS A 25 -3.50 4.05 -2.33
CA LYS A 25 -4.68 4.03 -1.46
C LYS A 25 -4.70 2.79 -0.57
N TRP A 26 -5.41 2.91 0.55
CA TRP A 26 -5.58 1.84 1.54
C TRP A 26 -7.00 1.86 2.08
N GLY A 27 -7.64 0.70 2.07
CA GLY A 27 -8.98 0.53 2.64
C GLY A 27 -10.09 1.22 1.86
N HIS A 28 -11.33 0.75 2.00
CA HIS A 28 -12.48 1.39 1.34
C HIS A 28 -13.05 2.55 2.16
N TYR A 29 -12.73 2.64 3.45
CA TYR A 29 -13.29 3.64 4.35
C TYR A 29 -12.18 4.37 5.13
N PRO A 30 -11.54 5.40 4.53
CA PRO A 30 -10.40 6.12 5.13
C PRO A 30 -10.73 6.76 6.49
N GLU A 31 -11.99 7.15 6.72
CA GLU A 31 -12.45 7.73 7.99
C GLU A 31 -12.37 6.75 9.16
N THR A 32 -12.53 5.45 8.89
CA THR A 32 -12.51 4.40 9.92
C THR A 32 -11.20 3.62 9.93
N GLU A 33 -10.59 3.42 8.76
CA GLU A 33 -9.39 2.60 8.59
C GLU A 33 -8.09 3.42 8.66
N GLY A 34 -8.21 4.74 8.59
CA GLY A 34 -7.10 5.65 8.48
C GLY A 34 -6.45 5.62 7.09
N MET A 35 -5.44 6.47 6.92
CA MET A 35 -4.63 6.52 5.70
C MET A 35 -3.37 5.66 5.86
N LEU A 36 -2.84 5.17 4.73
CA LEU A 36 -1.54 4.52 4.72
C LEU A 36 -0.47 5.48 5.28
N ASP A 37 0.32 4.99 6.23
CA ASP A 37 1.45 5.69 6.81
C ASP A 37 2.63 5.70 5.82
N PRO A 38 3.16 6.85 5.37
CA PRO A 38 4.33 6.90 4.48
C PRO A 38 5.55 6.16 5.03
N LEU A 39 5.70 6.09 6.36
CA LEU A 39 6.79 5.35 7.01
C LEU A 39 6.67 3.84 6.81
N SER A 40 5.52 3.36 6.35
CA SER A 40 5.34 1.98 5.94
C SER A 40 5.87 1.68 4.54
N ILE A 41 6.38 2.65 3.79
CA ILE A 41 6.93 2.40 2.44
C ILE A 41 8.41 2.10 2.56
N LYS A 42 8.78 0.90 2.13
CA LYS A 42 10.17 0.45 2.06
C LYS A 42 10.84 0.96 0.79
N ARG A 43 10.11 0.90 -0.32
CA ARG A 43 10.59 1.26 -1.66
C ARG A 43 9.41 1.67 -2.53
N ALA A 44 9.60 2.67 -3.39
CA ALA A 44 8.66 3.05 -4.42
C ALA A 44 9.44 3.39 -5.70
N PHE A 45 8.95 2.92 -6.84
CA PHE A 45 9.64 3.06 -8.11
C PHE A 45 8.67 3.07 -9.30
N VAL A 46 9.12 3.66 -10.40
CA VAL A 46 8.48 3.56 -11.72
C VAL A 46 9.46 2.87 -12.67
N ILE A 47 8.97 2.09 -13.62
CA ILE A 47 9.78 1.51 -14.69
C ILE A 47 9.31 2.08 -16.02
N ASP A 48 10.24 2.58 -16.82
CA ASP A 48 10.03 2.96 -18.22
C ASP A 48 11.11 2.35 -19.14
N SER A 49 11.27 2.87 -20.36
CA SER A 49 12.26 2.39 -21.33
C SER A 49 13.71 2.52 -20.87
N ASP A 50 14.01 3.45 -19.96
CA ASP A 50 15.36 3.67 -19.45
C ASP A 50 15.65 2.82 -18.19
N GLY A 51 14.64 2.12 -17.68
CA GLY A 51 14.73 1.24 -16.52
C GLY A 51 13.97 1.79 -15.30
N GLU A 52 14.46 1.43 -14.12
CA GLU A 52 13.84 1.82 -12.85
C GLU A 52 14.24 3.25 -12.45
N LYS A 53 13.25 4.08 -12.13
CA LYS A 53 13.39 5.47 -11.71
C LYS A 53 12.74 5.69 -10.33
N PRO A 54 13.27 6.63 -9.52
CA PRO A 54 12.72 6.92 -8.21
C PRO A 54 11.32 7.55 -8.31
N VAL A 55 10.52 7.34 -7.26
CA VAL A 55 9.21 7.97 -7.08
C VAL A 55 9.25 8.87 -5.85
N VAL A 56 8.73 10.09 -5.99
CA VAL A 56 8.45 10.97 -4.87
C VAL A 56 7.14 10.53 -4.23
N VAL A 57 7.18 10.29 -2.92
CA VAL A 57 6.01 9.89 -2.15
C VAL A 57 5.68 10.97 -1.13
N GLY A 58 4.43 11.37 -1.06
CA GLY A 58 4.02 12.39 -0.09
C GLY A 58 2.53 12.48 0.15
N ARG A 59 2.16 13.55 0.84
CA ARG A 59 0.78 13.94 1.10
C ARG A 59 0.59 15.40 0.71
N ASP A 60 -0.49 15.67 0.01
CA ASP A 60 -1.00 17.02 -0.23
C ASP A 60 -2.52 17.06 -0.04
N ASN A 61 -3.14 18.20 -0.33
CA ASN A 61 -4.59 18.36 -0.18
C ASN A 61 -5.37 17.40 -1.08
N GLU A 62 -4.88 17.13 -2.29
CA GLU A 62 -5.55 16.27 -3.26
C GLU A 62 -5.47 14.80 -2.82
N SER A 63 -4.27 14.32 -2.49
CA SER A 63 -4.04 12.94 -2.06
C SER A 63 -4.80 12.64 -0.77
N SER A 64 -4.85 13.61 0.14
CA SER A 64 -5.62 13.49 1.39
C SER A 64 -7.11 13.36 1.14
N GLN A 65 -7.67 14.14 0.21
CA GLN A 65 -9.08 14.01 -0.20
C GLN A 65 -9.36 12.68 -0.90
N LYS A 66 -8.39 12.14 -1.63
CA LYS A 66 -8.45 10.82 -2.28
C LYS A 66 -8.16 9.66 -1.32
N GLY A 67 -7.91 9.93 -0.03
CA GLY A 67 -7.69 8.90 1.00
C GLY A 67 -6.35 8.17 0.88
N GLY A 68 -5.32 8.81 0.31
CA GLY A 68 -4.05 8.13 -0.01
C GLY A 68 -2.81 9.03 -0.02
N LEU A 69 -1.71 8.42 -0.42
CA LEU A 69 -0.43 9.10 -0.68
C LEU A 69 -0.32 9.37 -2.17
N PHE A 70 0.26 10.50 -2.56
CA PHE A 70 0.64 10.69 -3.95
C PHE A 70 1.96 9.97 -4.25
N LEU A 71 2.08 9.53 -5.49
CA LEU A 71 3.27 9.00 -6.12
C LEU A 71 3.54 9.88 -7.35
N GLU A 72 4.62 10.66 -7.32
CA GLU A 72 5.04 11.53 -8.41
C GLU A 72 6.34 11.02 -9.02
N PHE A 73 6.40 10.97 -10.34
CA PHE A 73 7.55 10.44 -11.06
C PHE A 73 7.67 11.06 -12.44
N GLU A 74 8.89 11.10 -12.96
CA GLU A 74 9.20 11.56 -14.32
C GLU A 74 9.51 10.34 -15.20
N ALA A 75 8.57 10.01 -16.10
CA ALA A 75 8.69 8.90 -17.03
C ALA A 75 7.99 9.24 -18.35
N GLU A 76 8.66 9.08 -19.48
CA GLU A 76 8.09 9.42 -20.80
C GLU A 76 7.00 8.43 -21.21
N LYS A 77 7.20 7.14 -20.90
CA LYS A 77 6.25 6.04 -21.16
C LYS A 77 6.36 4.99 -20.05
N PRO A 78 5.80 5.25 -18.87
CA PRO A 78 5.92 4.33 -17.75
C PRO A 78 5.22 3.01 -18.08
N TYR A 79 5.87 1.87 -17.84
CA TYR A 79 5.26 0.55 -18.00
C TYR A 79 4.60 0.08 -16.72
N MET A 80 5.14 0.52 -15.58
CA MET A 80 4.73 0.05 -14.26
C MET A 80 5.09 1.10 -13.21
N VAL A 81 4.21 1.26 -12.22
CA VAL A 81 4.54 1.88 -10.93
C VAL A 81 4.40 0.82 -9.84
N GLY A 82 5.36 0.79 -8.91
CA GLY A 82 5.47 -0.22 -7.87
C GLY A 82 5.76 0.38 -6.50
N VAL A 83 5.15 -0.20 -5.47
CA VAL A 83 5.41 0.15 -4.06
C VAL A 83 5.59 -1.13 -3.25
N GLU A 84 6.67 -1.18 -2.47
CA GLU A 84 6.94 -2.21 -1.47
C GLU A 84 6.74 -1.62 -0.07
N LEU A 85 5.98 -2.32 0.77
CA LEU A 85 5.67 -1.86 2.12
C LEU A 85 6.51 -2.59 3.19
N ASP A 86 7.05 -1.83 4.15
CA ASP A 86 7.74 -2.26 5.38
C ASP A 86 6.78 -2.58 6.54
N ARG A 87 5.46 -2.54 6.30
CA ARG A 87 4.49 -3.14 7.23
C ARG A 87 4.21 -4.58 6.82
N GLY A 88 4.77 -5.50 7.60
CA GLY A 88 4.62 -6.95 7.46
C GLY A 88 3.15 -7.32 7.27
N ILE A 89 2.80 -7.85 6.11
CA ILE A 89 1.40 -7.97 5.73
C ILE A 89 0.68 -9.13 6.38
N TYR A 90 1.42 -10.05 6.96
CA TYR A 90 0.99 -10.74 8.15
C TYR A 90 2.22 -11.38 8.78
N SER A 91 2.21 -11.50 10.09
CA SER A 91 3.15 -12.35 10.80
C SER A 91 2.49 -13.69 11.04
N ILE A 92 3.19 -14.77 10.69
CA ILE A 92 2.77 -16.12 11.03
C ILE A 92 3.44 -16.48 12.35
N THR A 93 2.65 -16.84 13.35
CA THR A 93 3.15 -17.29 14.63
C THR A 93 3.62 -18.75 14.57
N ASP A 94 4.35 -19.20 15.58
CA ASP A 94 4.76 -20.62 15.69
C ASP A 94 3.55 -21.58 15.72
N ASP A 95 2.41 -21.14 16.27
CA ASP A 95 1.15 -21.89 16.29
C ASP A 95 0.26 -21.63 15.07
N ASN A 96 0.83 -21.11 13.97
CA ASN A 96 0.18 -20.88 12.66
C ASN A 96 -0.98 -19.88 12.66
N LYS A 97 -1.02 -18.93 13.59
CA LYS A 97 -1.92 -17.77 13.53
C LYS A 97 -1.36 -16.71 12.58
N TRP A 98 -2.26 -16.01 11.91
CA TRP A 98 -1.92 -14.95 10.96
C TRP A 98 -2.27 -13.61 11.59
N ILE A 99 -1.29 -12.74 11.77
CA ILE A 99 -1.45 -11.43 12.42
C ILE A 99 -1.18 -10.35 11.40
N PHE A 100 -2.24 -9.66 10.97
CA PHE A 100 -2.16 -8.58 9.98
C PHE A 100 -1.88 -7.25 10.69
N GLY A 101 -0.96 -6.44 10.15
CA GLY A 101 -0.67 -5.09 10.66
C GLY A 101 0.76 -4.88 11.16
N ASP A 102 0.98 -3.79 11.90
CA ASP A 102 2.30 -3.42 12.43
C ASP A 102 2.89 -4.56 13.28
N ARG A 103 4.14 -4.95 13.01
CA ARG A 103 4.87 -5.99 13.76
C ARG A 103 4.89 -5.73 15.27
N ARG A 104 4.80 -4.47 15.71
CA ARG A 104 4.68 -4.10 17.12
C ARG A 104 3.38 -4.59 17.77
N LEU A 105 2.28 -4.69 17.00
CA LEU A 105 1.02 -5.29 17.45
C LEU A 105 1.18 -6.81 17.71
N ALA A 106 2.17 -7.43 17.08
CA ALA A 106 2.52 -8.83 17.27
C ALA A 106 3.51 -9.07 18.43
N SER A 107 3.87 -8.05 19.22
CA SER A 107 4.86 -8.15 20.30
C SER A 107 4.49 -9.16 21.41
N GLY A 108 3.21 -9.50 21.57
CA GLY A 108 2.74 -10.55 22.48
C GLY A 108 2.76 -11.97 21.91
N TYR A 109 3.22 -12.16 20.67
CA TYR A 109 3.22 -13.44 19.97
C TYR A 109 4.63 -13.87 19.56
N ASN A 110 4.88 -15.18 19.56
CA ASN A 110 6.10 -15.74 19.00
C ASN A 110 5.98 -15.82 17.48
N ILE A 111 6.68 -14.94 16.77
CA ILE A 111 6.63 -14.84 15.31
C ILE A 111 7.66 -15.76 14.65
N ARG A 112 7.18 -16.65 13.79
CA ARG A 112 8.00 -17.53 12.95
C ARG A 112 8.52 -16.81 11.71
N GLU A 113 7.62 -16.15 10.98
CA GLU A 113 7.96 -15.42 9.75
C GLU A 113 7.06 -14.20 9.56
N THR A 114 7.59 -13.17 8.90
CA THR A 114 6.84 -11.99 8.45
C THR A 114 7.03 -11.87 6.94
N ARG A 115 5.93 -11.69 6.20
CA ARG A 115 5.94 -11.57 4.74
C ARG A 115 5.62 -10.13 4.30
N TRP A 116 6.04 -9.78 3.08
CA TRP A 116 5.89 -8.45 2.46
C TRP A 116 4.90 -8.50 1.27
N LEU A 117 4.14 -7.43 1.05
CA LEU A 117 3.29 -7.25 -0.14
C LEU A 117 4.01 -6.23 -1.02
N GLY A 118 4.28 -6.65 -2.25
CA GLY A 118 4.56 -5.73 -3.34
C GLY A 118 3.26 -5.47 -4.08
N ILE A 119 2.99 -4.20 -4.37
CA ILE A 119 1.87 -3.80 -5.24
C ILE A 119 2.45 -3.16 -6.47
N TYR A 120 1.94 -3.61 -7.61
CA TYR A 120 2.36 -3.16 -8.92
C TYR A 120 1.12 -2.84 -9.73
N GLN A 121 1.10 -1.69 -10.40
CA GLN A 121 0.10 -1.34 -11.39
C GLN A 121 0.78 -1.20 -12.74
N SER A 122 0.42 -2.11 -13.66
CA SER A 122 0.82 -1.99 -15.06
C SER A 122 0.03 -0.86 -15.72
N LEU A 123 0.72 -0.07 -16.53
CA LEU A 123 0.12 1.00 -17.30
C LEU A 123 -0.01 0.58 -18.75
N HIS A 124 -1.18 0.82 -19.32
CA HIS A 124 -1.46 0.58 -20.73
C HIS A 124 -1.76 1.92 -21.39
N PHE A 125 -0.81 2.38 -22.22
CA PHE A 125 -0.92 3.57 -23.04
C PHE A 125 -1.33 3.21 -24.47
#